data_AF-A0AAP2ZM83-F1
#
_entry.id   AF-A0AAP2ZM83-F1
#
_cell.length_a   1.000
_cell.length_b   1.000
_cell.length_c   1.000
_cell.angle_alpha   90.00
_cell.angle_beta   90.00
_cell.angle_gamma   90.00
#
_symmetry.space_group_name_H-M   'P 1'
#
loop_
_entity.id
_entity.type
_entity.pdbx_description
1 polymer ?
#
loop_
_entity_poly.entity_id
_entity_poly.type
_entity_poly.pdbx_seq_one_letter_code
_entity_poly.pdbx_strand_id
1 'polypeptide(L)' 'MLDSAKVQYPPLPLIQTWVWMMIESGNPEIQDKGRNNLIAAFGSLAKANEYIVEISNK' A
#
# COMPACT_ATOMS: atom_id res chain seq x y z
N MET A 1 28.85 4.29 7.79
CA MET A 1 28.25 3.91 6.50
C MET A 1 26.77 3.76 6.80
N LEU A 2 25.92 4.66 6.30
CA LEU A 2 24.48 4.61 6.56
C LEU A 2 23.93 3.48 5.70
N ASP A 3 23.71 2.32 6.31
CA ASP A 3 23.01 1.22 5.68
C ASP A 3 21.65 1.74 5.24
N SER A 4 21.51 1.98 3.94
CA SER A 4 20.25 2.28 3.29
C SER A 4 19.28 1.16 3.66
N ALA A 5 18.44 1.39 4.67
CA ALA A 5 17.39 0.47 5.06
C ALA A 5 16.58 0.19 3.79
N LYS A 6 16.78 -0.99 3.19
CA LYS A 6 15.96 -1.44 2.06
C LYS A 6 14.54 -1.37 2.56
N VAL A 7 13.78 -0.42 2.03
CA VAL A 7 12.36 -0.26 2.34
C VAL A 7 11.71 -1.60 2.04
N GLN A 8 11.36 -2.34 3.09
CA GLN A 8 10.74 -3.63 2.95
C GLN A 8 9.24 -3.40 2.81
N TYR A 9 8.77 -3.46 1.57
CA TYR A 9 7.35 -3.36 1.30
C TYR A 9 6.60 -4.62 1.75
N PRO A 10 5.33 -4.48 2.14
CA PRO A 10 4.46 -5.62 2.42
C PRO A 10 4.29 -6.54 1.20
N PRO A 11 3.94 -7.82 1.40
CA PRO A 11 3.70 -8.73 0.30
C PRO A 11 2.51 -8.28 -0.57
N LEU A 12 2.57 -8.55 -1.87
CA LEU A 12 1.57 -8.10 -2.85
C LEU A 12 0.12 -8.45 -2.47
N PRO A 13 -0.22 -9.67 -2.01
CA PRO A 13 -1.60 -9.98 -1.62
C PRO A 13 -2.14 -9.08 -0.50
N LEU A 14 -1.28 -8.66 0.42
CA LEU A 14 -1.66 -7.77 1.51
C LEU A 14 -1.93 -6.35 1.01
N ILE A 15 -1.10 -5.86 0.08
CA ILE A 15 -1.31 -4.56 -0.58
C ILE A 15 -2.64 -4.59 -1.36
N GLN A 16 -2.90 -5.65 -2.12
CA GLN A 16 -4.16 -5.84 -2.84
C GLN A 16 -5.36 -5.85 -1.90
N THR A 17 -5.25 -6.52 -0.75
CA THR A 17 -6.30 -6.51 0.28
C THR A 17 -6.59 -5.09 0.77
N TRP A 18 -5.57 -4.26 1.01
CA TRP A 18 -5.78 -2.89 1.46
C TRP A 18 -6.37 -1.98 0.38
N VAL A 19 -6.02 -2.20 -0.89
CA VAL A 19 -6.64 -1.52 -2.03
C VAL A 19 -8.12 -1.91 -2.14
N TRP A 20 -8.44 -3.20 -2.06
CA TRP A 20 -9.81 -3.70 -2.00
C TRP A 20 -10.58 -3.09 -0.82
N MET A 21 -9.97 -3.04 0.36
CA MET A 21 -10.58 -2.40 1.54
C MET A 21 -10.94 -0.95 1.26
N MET A 22 -10.05 -0.20 0.60
CA MET A 22 -10.23 1.22 0.30
C MET A 22 -11.28 1.50 -0.78
N ILE A 23 -11.41 0.63 -1.79
CA ILE A 23 -12.21 0.90 -3.00
C ILE A 23 -13.52 0.11 -3.00
N GLU A 24 -13.49 -1.15 -2.61
CA GLU A 24 -14.57 -2.11 -2.86
C GLU A 24 -15.36 -2.51 -1.61
N SER A 25 -14.86 -2.26 -0.39
CA SER A 25 -15.49 -2.78 0.83
C SER A 25 -16.87 -2.19 1.14
N GLY A 26 -17.20 -1.01 0.60
CA GLY A 26 -18.46 -0.30 0.88
C GLY A 26 -18.65 0.13 2.34
N ASN A 27 -17.71 -0.17 3.23
CA ASN A 27 -17.77 0.14 4.67
C ASN A 27 -16.75 1.24 4.99
N PRO A 28 -17.18 2.42 5.48
CA PRO A 28 -16.28 3.55 5.74
C PRO A 28 -15.10 3.23 6.67
N GLU A 29 -15.33 2.43 7.72
CA GLU A 29 -14.27 2.07 8.67
C GLU A 29 -13.21 1.16 8.02
N ILE A 30 -13.66 0.23 7.16
CA ILE A 30 -12.77 -0.65 6.41
C ILE A 30 -11.99 0.15 5.37
N GLN A 31 -12.63 1.11 4.70
CA GLN A 31 -11.98 2.01 3.75
C GLN A 31 -10.88 2.83 4.39
N ASP A 32 -11.16 3.46 5.53
CA ASP A 32 -10.16 4.23 6.27
C ASP A 32 -9.01 3.36 6.78
N LYS A 33 -9.30 2.13 7.22
CA LYS A 33 -8.26 1.17 7.61
C LYS A 33 -7.37 0.78 6.44
N GLY A 34 -7.94 0.53 5.25
CA GLY A 34 -7.18 0.24 4.02
C GLY A 34 -6.26 1.40 3.65
N ARG A 35 -6.79 2.63 3.65
CA ARG A 35 -6.03 3.86 3.42
C ARG A 35 -4.88 4.02 4.41
N ASN A 36 -5.15 3.87 5.70
CA ASN A 36 -4.15 4.04 6.76
C ASN A 36 -3.02 3.01 6.66
N ASN A 37 -3.33 1.76 6.31
CA ASN A 37 -2.30 0.74 6.09
C ASN A 37 -1.39 1.10 4.91
N LEU A 38 -1.96 1.58 3.80
CA LEU A 38 -1.19 2.02 2.64
C LEU A 38 -0.29 3.23 2.98
N ILE A 39 -0.81 4.21 3.71
CA ILE A 39 -0.01 5.36 4.15
C ILE A 39 1.10 4.93 5.12
N ALA A 40 0.82 4.04 6.08
CA ALA A 40 1.80 3.57 7.03
C ALA A 40 2.95 2.79 6.36
N ALA A 41 2.63 1.97 5.35
CA ALA A 41 3.62 1.15 4.65
C ALA A 41 4.44 1.93 3.60
N PHE A 42 3.82 2.90 2.90
CA PHE A 42 4.43 3.59 1.76
C PHE A 42 4.74 5.07 2.02
N GLY A 43 4.29 5.62 3.15
CA GLY A 43 4.39 7.03 3.51
C GLY A 43 3.32 7.92 2.86
N SER A 44 2.81 7.54 1.69
CA SER A 44 1.68 8.21 1.02
C SER A 44 0.98 7.27 0.04
N LEU A 45 -0.26 7.61 -0.33
CA LEU A 45 -0.98 6.89 -1.38
C LEU A 45 -0.32 7.03 -2.75
N ALA A 46 0.32 8.18 -3.03
CA ALA A 46 1.05 8.38 -4.29
C ALA A 46 2.22 7.39 -4.41
N LYS A 47 3.01 7.22 -3.36
CA LYS A 47 4.10 6.23 -3.32
C LYS A 47 3.60 4.79 -3.40
N ALA A 48 2.47 4.49 -2.75
CA ALA A 48 1.84 3.18 -2.89
C ALA A 48 1.42 2.90 -4.35
N ASN A 49 0.85 3.90 -5.02
CA ASN A 49 0.47 3.79 -6.43
C ASN A 49 1.70 3.63 -7.35
N GLU A 50 2.76 4.40 -7.14
CA GLU A 50 4.03 4.26 -7.88
C GLU A 50 4.58 2.82 -7.78
N TYR A 51 4.61 2.26 -6.56
CA TYR A 51 5.04 0.88 -6.34
C TYR A 51 4.14 -0.12 -7.07
N ILE A 52 2.82 0.01 -6.97
CA ILE A 52 1.85 -0.86 -7.64
C ILE A 52 2.02 -0.81 -9.17
N VAL A 53 2.23 0.38 -9.74
CA VAL A 53 2.47 0.54 -11.17
C VAL A 53 3.80 -0.10 -11.58
N GLU A 54 4.88 0.05 -10.79
CA GLU A 54 6.18 -0.55 -11.10
C GLU A 54 6.10 -2.08 -11.13
N ILE A 55 5.38 -2.71 -10.19
CA ILE A 55 5.24 -4.17 -10.16
C ILE A 55 4.32 -4.70 -11.26
N SER A 56 3.31 -3.94 -11.69
CA SER A 56 2.39 -4.36 -12.76
C SER A 56 3.01 -4.28 -14.15
N ASN A 57 4.07 -3.50 -14.32
CA ASN A 57 4.82 -3.36 -15.58
C ASN A 57 6.02 -4.33 -15.68
N LYS A 58 6.21 -5.21 -14.70
CA LYS A 58 7.21 -6.29 -14.73
C LYS A 58 6.57 -7.59 -15.21
#